data_AF-A0A644WWX0-F1
#
_entry.id   AF-A0A644WWX0-F1
#
_cell.length_a   1.000
_cell.length_b   1.000
_cell.length_c   1.000
_cell.angle_alpha   90.00
_cell.angle_beta   90.00
_cell.angle_gamma   90.00
#
_symmetry.space_group_name_H-M   'P 1'
#
loop_
_entity.id
_entity.type
_entity.pdbx_description
1 polymer ?
#
loop_
_entity_poly.entity_id
_entity_poly.type
_entity_poly.pdbx_seq_one_letter_code
_entity_poly.pdbx_strand_id
1 'polypeptide(L)'
;MTLAFSVSAVPVSAKNGNEKSVAASAQKEEKASKTSETTSDDSADLSKGSEKSSQKTEKEETKVQELKKVFKDELNDQKKELQQQKSDLNQQLETLEAQYQLMLASGDTVGAESALTSMNTLKAQIQGLQSQIKETINERYMVVKTMYTDEELVQFSSAADLIAQMYADAEVLSEGCVTVNNNLVKFDTPAYIKNGVTLVPLRAIAEELGGEVSWDEETQTVTITKGDTVVQITSNSTTAVVNGETVEISLPATETCGRTYVPLRFLSEALGLNTEWDSENEIIDITNDSDTAADSVGGTTEDENTGDSSESLESVTPVVAES
;
A
#
# COMPACT_ATOMS: atom_id res chain seq x y z
N MET A 1 -30.57 0.93 -40.44
CA MET A 1 -29.15 0.99 -40.85
C MET A 1 -28.39 0.25 -39.77
N THR A 2 -28.11 -1.03 -40.01
CA THR A 2 -27.69 -2.00 -38.99
C THR A 2 -26.18 -1.92 -38.84
N LEU A 3 -25.69 -1.33 -37.74
CA LEU A 3 -24.28 -1.35 -37.39
C LEU A 3 -24.03 -2.52 -36.44
N ALA A 4 -23.58 -3.63 -37.01
CA ALA A 4 -23.04 -4.75 -36.25
C ALA A 4 -21.64 -4.38 -35.77
N PHE A 5 -21.48 -4.10 -34.47
CA PHE A 5 -20.17 -4.04 -33.85
C PHE A 5 -19.68 -5.47 -33.59
N SER A 6 -18.74 -5.91 -34.41
CA SER A 6 -18.02 -7.16 -34.22
C SER A 6 -17.00 -6.95 -33.11
N VAL A 7 -17.21 -7.61 -31.96
CA VAL A 7 -16.21 -7.72 -30.90
C VAL A 7 -15.18 -8.73 -31.37
N SER A 8 -14.05 -8.24 -31.87
CA SER A 8 -12.89 -9.09 -32.13
C SER A 8 -12.20 -9.36 -30.79
N ALA A 9 -12.37 -10.58 -30.27
CA ALA A 9 -11.57 -11.08 -29.17
C ALA A 9 -10.08 -11.02 -29.57
N VAL A 10 -9.27 -10.29 -28.81
CA VAL A 10 -7.81 -10.38 -28.91
C VAL A 10 -7.39 -11.68 -28.22
N PRO A 11 -6.71 -12.61 -28.90
CA PRO A 11 -6.28 -13.86 -28.27
C PRO A 11 -5.16 -13.58 -27.28
N VAL A 12 -5.35 -14.04 -26.04
CA VAL A 12 -4.30 -14.23 -25.03
C VAL A 12 -3.26 -15.17 -25.63
N SER A 13 -2.09 -14.62 -25.94
CA SER A 13 -0.96 -15.38 -26.46
C SER A 13 -0.32 -16.18 -25.32
N ALA A 14 -0.78 -17.42 -25.13
CA ALA A 14 -0.09 -18.41 -24.32
C ALA A 14 1.28 -18.72 -24.96
N LYS A 15 2.36 -18.16 -24.41
CA LYS A 15 3.72 -18.64 -24.69
C LYS A 15 4.00 -19.84 -23.79
N ASN A 16 3.79 -21.01 -24.37
CA ASN A 16 4.32 -22.27 -23.91
C ASN A 16 5.84 -22.31 -24.17
N GLY A 17 6.63 -22.76 -23.19
CA GLY A 17 8.01 -23.19 -23.41
C GLY A 17 8.98 -22.92 -22.26
N ASN A 18 9.10 -23.86 -21.33
CA ASN A 18 10.26 -24.78 -21.28
C ASN A 18 10.26 -25.55 -19.94
N GLU A 19 9.61 -26.72 -19.94
CA GLU A 19 9.88 -27.75 -18.94
C GLU A 19 11.34 -28.22 -19.08
N LYS A 20 12.15 -27.99 -18.04
CA LYS A 20 13.36 -28.78 -17.82
C LYS A 20 13.53 -29.05 -16.33
N SER A 21 13.05 -30.24 -15.96
CA SER A 21 13.65 -31.21 -15.04
C SER A 21 14.66 -30.69 -14.02
N VAL A 22 14.41 -30.92 -12.72
CA VAL A 22 15.25 -31.82 -11.90
C VAL A 22 14.38 -32.41 -10.79
N ALA A 23 13.97 -33.67 -10.97
CA ALA A 23 13.63 -34.56 -9.87
C ALA A 23 14.79 -35.55 -9.73
N ALA A 24 15.54 -35.45 -8.64
CA ALA A 24 16.45 -36.45 -8.05
C ALA A 24 17.15 -35.72 -6.89
N SER A 25 17.27 -36.19 -5.66
CA SER A 25 17.07 -37.53 -5.10
C SER A 25 17.30 -37.34 -3.60
N ALA A 26 16.31 -37.67 -2.75
CA ALA A 26 16.49 -37.69 -1.30
C ALA A 26 15.95 -39.01 -0.76
N GLN A 27 16.81 -40.03 -0.73
CA GLN A 27 16.71 -41.10 0.24
C GLN A 27 18.10 -41.59 0.64
N LYS A 28 18.29 -41.59 1.96
CA LYS A 28 19.02 -42.58 2.76
C LYS A 28 20.54 -42.43 2.82
N GLU A 29 21.02 -41.97 3.97
CA GLU A 29 21.90 -42.78 4.82
C GLU A 29 22.00 -42.19 6.24
N GLU A 30 21.36 -42.88 7.18
CA GLU A 30 21.69 -42.84 8.60
C GLU A 30 22.35 -44.17 8.94
N LYS A 31 23.65 -44.16 9.29
CA LYS A 31 24.20 -45.03 10.35
C LYS A 31 25.64 -44.65 10.74
N ALA A 32 25.73 -44.11 11.96
CA ALA A 32 26.64 -44.51 13.04
C ALA A 32 28.13 -44.80 12.76
N SER A 33 29.02 -44.03 13.38
CA SER A 33 29.83 -44.41 14.57
C SER A 33 31.11 -43.56 14.63
N LYS A 34 31.23 -42.66 15.61
CA LYS A 34 31.89 -42.80 16.94
C LYS A 34 33.44 -42.85 16.90
N THR A 35 34.03 -41.72 17.34
CA THR A 35 35.28 -41.54 18.12
C THR A 35 36.59 -42.17 17.66
N SER A 36 37.60 -41.31 17.48
CA SER A 36 38.89 -41.43 18.18
C SER A 36 39.63 -40.09 18.25
N GLU A 37 40.14 -39.77 19.43
CA GLU A 37 40.99 -38.64 19.75
C GLU A 37 42.39 -38.71 19.10
N THR A 38 43.04 -37.54 19.10
CA THR A 38 44.46 -37.26 19.45
C THR A 38 45.50 -36.92 18.34
N THR A 39 46.25 -35.87 18.71
CA THR A 39 47.65 -35.47 18.39
C THR A 39 48.01 -34.68 17.13
N SER A 40 48.19 -33.36 17.36
CA SER A 40 49.39 -32.52 17.14
C SER A 40 50.08 -32.39 15.77
N ASP A 41 50.41 -31.12 15.50
CA ASP A 41 51.45 -30.56 14.61
C ASP A 41 51.30 -30.76 13.10
N ASP A 42 50.80 -29.72 12.42
CA ASP A 42 51.67 -29.00 11.48
C ASP A 42 51.12 -27.59 11.19
N SER A 43 51.92 -26.57 11.49
CA SER A 43 51.64 -25.17 11.19
C SER A 43 52.15 -24.83 9.80
N ALA A 44 51.28 -24.84 8.79
CA ALA A 44 51.43 -24.01 7.59
C ALA A 44 50.14 -24.07 6.75
N ASP A 45 49.69 -22.89 6.31
CA ASP A 45 48.71 -22.69 5.23
C ASP A 45 47.22 -22.80 5.59
N LEU A 46 46.72 -21.87 6.42
CA LEU A 46 45.28 -21.67 6.66
C LEU A 46 44.75 -20.29 6.25
N SER A 47 45.56 -19.40 5.65
CA SER A 47 45.07 -18.05 5.31
C SER A 47 44.32 -17.96 3.97
N LYS A 48 44.42 -18.95 3.07
CA LYS A 48 43.75 -18.90 1.74
C LYS A 48 42.41 -19.63 1.65
N GLY A 49 42.08 -20.50 2.61
CA GLY A 49 40.82 -21.26 2.62
C GLY A 49 39.63 -20.50 3.22
N SER A 50 39.91 -19.65 4.21
CA SER A 50 38.90 -18.84 4.92
C SER A 50 38.33 -17.72 4.04
N GLU A 51 39.19 -16.95 3.35
CA GLU A 51 38.76 -15.85 2.47
C GLU A 51 37.90 -16.32 1.29
N LYS A 52 38.17 -17.51 0.73
CA LYS A 52 37.43 -18.02 -0.43
C LYS A 52 36.06 -18.60 -0.07
N SER A 53 35.88 -19.08 1.18
CA SER A 53 34.59 -19.50 1.70
C SER A 53 33.72 -18.30 2.04
N SER A 54 34.27 -17.29 2.73
CA SER A 54 33.55 -16.06 3.05
C SER A 54 33.16 -15.26 1.80
N GLN A 55 34.05 -15.13 0.80
CA GLN A 55 33.72 -14.46 -0.47
C GLN A 55 32.68 -15.21 -1.32
N LYS A 56 32.57 -16.54 -1.18
CA LYS A 56 31.55 -17.31 -1.89
C LYS A 56 30.18 -17.11 -1.24
N THR A 57 30.13 -17.12 0.09
CA THR A 57 28.91 -16.87 0.87
C THR A 57 28.41 -15.44 0.67
N GLU A 58 29.28 -14.43 0.77
CA GLU A 58 28.91 -13.01 0.52
C GLU A 58 28.37 -12.78 -0.90
N LYS A 59 28.97 -13.45 -1.91
CA LYS A 59 28.52 -13.35 -3.31
C LYS A 59 27.20 -14.08 -3.55
N GLU A 60 26.91 -15.15 -2.81
CA GLU A 60 25.63 -15.85 -2.85
C GLU A 60 24.53 -15.04 -2.14
N GLU A 61 24.83 -14.44 -0.99
CA GLU A 61 23.93 -13.53 -0.26
C GLU A 61 23.58 -12.29 -1.09
N THR A 62 24.57 -11.67 -1.74
CA THR A 62 24.35 -10.52 -2.63
C THR A 62 23.40 -10.87 -3.78
N LYS A 63 23.57 -12.05 -4.39
CA LYS A 63 22.67 -12.53 -5.46
C LYS A 63 21.26 -12.78 -4.95
N VAL A 64 21.11 -13.32 -3.74
CA VAL A 64 19.80 -13.52 -3.12
C VAL A 64 19.11 -12.19 -2.86
N GLN A 65 19.84 -11.17 -2.41
CA GLN A 65 19.28 -9.83 -2.24
C GLN A 65 18.89 -9.17 -3.58
N GLU A 66 19.71 -9.30 -4.62
CA GLU A 66 19.37 -8.84 -5.98
C GLU A 66 18.11 -9.53 -6.51
N LEU A 67 17.99 -10.85 -6.33
CA LEU A 67 16.80 -11.62 -6.73
C LEU A 67 15.54 -11.18 -5.97
N LYS A 68 15.65 -10.95 -4.65
CA LYS A 68 14.53 -10.44 -3.85
C LYS A 68 14.08 -9.06 -4.31
N LYS A 69 15.02 -8.19 -4.69
CA LYS A 69 14.70 -6.87 -5.23
C LYS A 69 13.96 -6.98 -6.57
N VAL A 70 14.48 -7.77 -7.51
CA VAL A 70 13.83 -7.98 -8.82
C VAL A 70 12.41 -8.55 -8.64
N PHE A 71 12.24 -9.51 -7.74
CA PHE A 71 10.92 -10.09 -7.47
C PHE A 71 9.96 -9.09 -6.81
N LYS A 72 10.45 -8.23 -5.89
CA LYS A 72 9.66 -7.11 -5.34
C LYS A 72 9.20 -6.16 -6.45
N ASP A 73 10.10 -5.78 -7.35
CA ASP A 73 9.82 -4.85 -8.45
C ASP A 73 8.78 -5.46 -9.42
N GLU A 74 8.92 -6.74 -9.77
CA GLU A 74 7.97 -7.46 -10.63
C GLU A 74 6.56 -7.55 -10.01
N LEU A 75 6.46 -7.84 -8.71
CA LEU A 75 5.18 -7.85 -8.01
C LEU A 75 4.55 -6.45 -7.90
N ASN A 76 5.36 -5.39 -7.79
CA ASN A 76 4.85 -4.02 -7.81
C ASN A 76 4.28 -3.67 -9.18
N ASP A 77 5.00 -3.99 -10.26
CA ASP A 77 4.53 -3.80 -11.63
C ASP A 77 3.24 -4.60 -11.90
N GLN A 78 3.18 -5.84 -11.42
CA GLN A 78 1.98 -6.67 -11.52
C GLN A 78 0.79 -6.08 -10.76
N LYS A 79 0.97 -5.59 -9.52
CA LYS A 79 -0.10 -4.92 -8.76
C LYS A 79 -0.63 -3.72 -9.56
N LYS A 80 0.28 -2.89 -10.09
CA LYS A 80 -0.07 -1.68 -10.85
C LYS A 80 -0.89 -2.01 -12.10
N GLU A 81 -0.46 -3.01 -12.87
CA GLU A 81 -1.17 -3.44 -14.07
C GLU A 81 -2.57 -3.99 -13.73
N LEU A 82 -2.69 -4.82 -12.69
CA LEU A 82 -3.98 -5.36 -12.26
C LEU A 82 -4.93 -4.27 -11.75
N GLN A 83 -4.42 -3.26 -11.05
CA GLN A 83 -5.19 -2.09 -10.62
C GLN A 83 -5.69 -1.28 -11.82
N GLN A 84 -4.83 -1.04 -12.82
CA GLN A 84 -5.23 -0.35 -14.06
C GLN A 84 -6.33 -1.12 -14.80
N GLN A 85 -6.18 -2.44 -14.95
CA GLN A 85 -7.21 -3.29 -15.58
C GLN A 85 -8.55 -3.24 -14.82
N LYS A 86 -8.51 -3.22 -13.48
CA LYS A 86 -9.72 -3.07 -12.65
C LYS A 86 -10.38 -1.71 -12.88
N SER A 87 -9.60 -0.63 -12.92
CA SER A 87 -10.08 0.72 -13.19
C SER A 87 -10.76 0.82 -14.56
N ASP A 88 -10.13 0.27 -15.61
CA ASP A 88 -10.67 0.24 -16.97
C ASP A 88 -11.99 -0.54 -17.06
N LEU A 89 -12.09 -1.70 -16.39
CA LEU A 89 -13.34 -2.49 -16.36
C LEU A 89 -14.45 -1.78 -15.57
N ASN A 90 -14.12 -1.07 -14.50
CA ASN A 90 -15.10 -0.27 -13.76
C ASN A 90 -15.65 0.87 -14.62
N GLN A 91 -14.80 1.58 -15.37
CA GLN A 91 -15.25 2.62 -16.29
C GLN A 91 -16.15 2.06 -17.41
N GLN A 92 -15.83 0.87 -17.92
CA GLN A 92 -16.69 0.18 -18.89
C GLN A 92 -18.03 -0.21 -18.28
N LEU A 93 -18.04 -0.67 -17.02
CA LEU A 93 -19.25 -1.00 -16.30
C LEU A 93 -20.13 0.23 -16.09
N GLU A 94 -19.56 1.36 -15.65
CA GLU A 94 -20.29 2.63 -15.47
C GLU A 94 -20.92 3.11 -16.78
N THR A 95 -20.15 3.04 -17.88
CA THR A 95 -20.65 3.40 -19.22
C THR A 95 -21.82 2.51 -19.64
N LEU A 96 -21.72 1.21 -19.38
CA LEU A 96 -22.75 0.25 -19.74
C LEU A 96 -24.00 0.40 -18.86
N GLU A 97 -23.83 0.73 -17.59
CA GLU A 97 -24.91 1.06 -16.65
C GLU A 97 -25.70 2.28 -17.15
N ALA A 98 -25.01 3.34 -17.59
CA ALA A 98 -25.67 4.51 -18.18
C ALA A 98 -26.45 4.16 -19.45
N GLN A 99 -25.89 3.33 -20.34
CA GLN A 99 -26.57 2.86 -21.55
C GLN A 99 -27.82 2.02 -21.22
N TYR A 100 -27.72 1.14 -20.22
CA TYR A 100 -28.84 0.33 -19.75
C TYR A 100 -30.01 1.20 -19.27
N GLN A 101 -29.74 2.28 -18.51
CA GLN A 101 -30.78 3.21 -18.07
C GLN A 101 -31.47 3.92 -19.24
N LEU A 102 -30.72 4.32 -20.27
CA LEU A 102 -31.28 4.91 -21.48
C LEU A 102 -32.16 3.91 -22.26
N MET A 103 -31.76 2.64 -22.33
CA MET A 103 -32.55 1.58 -22.97
C MET A 103 -33.90 1.39 -22.27
N LEU A 104 -33.90 1.34 -20.93
CA LEU A 104 -35.12 1.27 -20.13
C LEU A 104 -36.04 2.46 -20.39
N ALA A 105 -35.50 3.68 -20.44
CA ALA A 105 -36.26 4.90 -20.71
C ALA A 105 -36.88 4.91 -22.13
N SER A 106 -36.19 4.30 -23.10
CA SER A 106 -36.66 4.18 -24.48
C SER A 106 -37.62 3.01 -24.72
N GLY A 107 -37.78 2.11 -23.75
CA GLY A 107 -38.58 0.89 -23.88
C GLY A 107 -37.92 -0.23 -24.68
N ASP A 108 -36.61 -0.16 -24.94
CA ASP A 108 -35.84 -1.21 -25.62
C ASP A 108 -35.49 -2.34 -24.63
N THR A 109 -36.42 -3.29 -24.47
CA THR A 109 -36.25 -4.40 -23.53
C THR A 109 -35.22 -5.43 -23.96
N VAL A 110 -35.01 -5.61 -25.27
CA VAL A 110 -34.03 -6.58 -25.81
C VAL A 110 -32.60 -6.04 -25.63
N GLY A 111 -32.39 -4.76 -25.95
CA GLY A 111 -31.13 -4.09 -25.67
C GLY A 111 -30.78 -4.13 -24.18
N ALA A 112 -31.77 -3.84 -23.32
CA ALA A 112 -31.59 -3.86 -21.87
C ALA A 112 -31.18 -5.25 -21.33
N GLU A 113 -31.79 -6.34 -21.81
CA GLU A 113 -31.43 -7.71 -21.41
C GLU A 113 -29.99 -8.08 -21.84
N SER A 114 -29.60 -7.69 -23.05
CA SER A 114 -28.22 -7.87 -23.53
C SER A 114 -27.22 -7.09 -22.69
N ALA A 115 -27.52 -5.83 -22.37
CA ALA A 115 -26.66 -4.99 -21.53
C ALA A 115 -26.52 -5.58 -20.11
N LEU A 116 -27.60 -6.09 -19.52
CA LEU A 116 -27.56 -6.75 -18.21
C LEU A 116 -26.64 -7.99 -18.21
N THR A 117 -26.67 -8.79 -19.28
CA THR A 117 -25.78 -9.95 -19.43
C THR A 117 -24.31 -9.54 -19.49
N SER A 118 -24.00 -8.49 -20.27
CA SER A 118 -22.66 -7.92 -20.35
C SER A 118 -22.21 -7.31 -19.02
N MET A 119 -23.09 -6.62 -18.29
CA MET A 119 -22.80 -6.09 -16.95
C MET A 119 -22.45 -7.20 -15.96
N ASN A 120 -23.23 -8.30 -15.93
CA ASN A 120 -22.93 -9.44 -15.07
C ASN A 120 -21.57 -10.07 -15.39
N THR A 121 -21.22 -10.11 -16.69
CA THR A 121 -19.91 -10.60 -17.13
C THR A 121 -18.78 -9.68 -16.66
N LEU A 122 -18.92 -8.35 -16.84
CA LEU A 122 -17.94 -7.37 -16.35
C LEU A 122 -17.77 -7.45 -14.83
N LYS A 123 -18.87 -7.55 -14.08
CA LYS A 123 -18.84 -7.71 -12.61
C LYS A 123 -18.08 -8.97 -12.20
N ALA A 124 -18.26 -10.09 -12.89
CA ALA A 124 -17.51 -11.30 -12.63
C ALA A 124 -16.00 -11.16 -12.96
N GLN A 125 -15.65 -10.44 -14.03
CA GLN A 125 -14.25 -10.15 -14.37
C GLN A 125 -13.59 -9.24 -13.33
N ILE A 126 -14.29 -8.19 -12.88
CA ILE A 126 -13.83 -7.29 -11.81
C ILE A 126 -13.57 -8.08 -10.52
N GLN A 127 -14.48 -8.98 -10.12
CA GLN A 127 -14.28 -9.86 -8.96
C GLN A 127 -13.06 -10.79 -9.12
N GLY A 128 -12.83 -11.29 -10.34
CA GLY A 128 -11.64 -12.08 -10.66
C GLY A 128 -10.34 -11.28 -10.54
N LEU A 129 -10.34 -10.02 -10.98
CA LEU A 129 -9.20 -9.11 -10.81
C LEU A 129 -8.98 -8.75 -9.33
N GLN A 130 -10.05 -8.50 -8.56
CA GLN A 130 -9.92 -8.25 -7.12
C GLN A 130 -9.22 -9.41 -6.40
N SER A 131 -9.58 -10.65 -6.75
CA SER A 131 -8.93 -11.84 -6.18
C SER A 131 -7.43 -11.90 -6.54
N GLN A 132 -7.08 -11.59 -7.80
CA GLN A 132 -5.67 -11.56 -8.24
C GLN A 132 -4.88 -10.44 -7.56
N ILE A 133 -5.45 -9.24 -7.42
CA ILE A 133 -4.83 -8.12 -6.70
C ILE A 133 -4.54 -8.53 -5.25
N LYS A 134 -5.51 -9.15 -4.58
CA LYS A 134 -5.35 -9.64 -3.21
C LYS A 134 -4.24 -10.68 -3.09
N GLU A 135 -4.16 -11.62 -4.03
CA GLU A 135 -3.09 -12.61 -4.09
C GLU A 135 -1.72 -11.95 -4.27
N THR A 136 -1.59 -11.03 -5.23
CA THR A 136 -0.36 -10.26 -5.44
C THR A 136 0.03 -9.44 -4.21
N ILE A 137 -0.93 -8.85 -3.50
CA ILE A 137 -0.66 -8.14 -2.25
C ILE A 137 -0.11 -9.07 -1.16
N ASN A 138 -0.70 -10.25 -1.00
CA ASN A 138 -0.19 -11.25 -0.05
C ASN A 138 1.24 -11.69 -0.43
N GLU A 139 1.53 -11.88 -1.71
CA GLU A 139 2.89 -12.21 -2.17
C GLU A 139 3.87 -11.07 -1.87
N ARG A 140 3.49 -9.81 -2.13
CA ARG A 140 4.31 -8.63 -1.78
C ARG A 140 4.61 -8.59 -0.28
N TYR A 141 3.60 -8.84 0.54
CA TYR A 141 3.74 -8.90 1.98
C TYR A 141 4.68 -10.03 2.42
N MET A 142 4.59 -11.21 1.80
CA MET A 142 5.52 -12.31 2.06
C MET A 142 6.96 -11.96 1.69
N VAL A 143 7.18 -11.28 0.56
CA VAL A 143 8.52 -10.80 0.18
C VAL A 143 9.08 -9.85 1.24
N VAL A 144 8.25 -8.95 1.74
CA VAL A 144 8.65 -7.98 2.76
C VAL A 144 9.02 -8.67 4.06
N LYS A 145 8.27 -9.69 4.49
CA LYS A 145 8.67 -10.53 5.62
C LYS A 145 10.07 -11.11 5.46
N THR A 146 10.47 -11.48 4.24
CA THR A 146 11.83 -11.97 3.98
C THR A 146 12.90 -10.86 3.94
N MET A 147 12.52 -9.58 3.94
CA MET A 147 13.44 -8.44 4.06
C MET A 147 13.78 -8.11 5.52
N TYR A 148 12.99 -8.61 6.47
CA TYR A 148 13.36 -8.59 7.87
C TYR A 148 14.25 -9.79 8.20
N THR A 149 15.25 -9.55 9.02
CA THR A 149 15.91 -10.62 9.77
C THR A 149 15.01 -11.10 10.91
N ASP A 150 15.23 -12.31 11.41
CA ASP A 150 14.50 -12.82 12.58
C ASP A 150 14.63 -11.88 13.79
N GLU A 151 15.81 -11.25 13.95
CA GLU A 151 16.06 -10.27 15.01
C GLU A 151 15.21 -9.00 14.82
N GLU A 152 15.12 -8.48 13.60
CA GLU A 152 14.30 -7.30 13.31
C GLU A 152 12.81 -7.59 13.50
N LEU A 153 12.33 -8.81 13.18
CA LEU A 153 10.94 -9.19 13.47
C LEU A 153 10.65 -9.24 14.97
N VAL A 154 11.60 -9.75 15.76
CA VAL A 154 11.49 -9.74 17.23
C VAL A 154 11.48 -8.31 17.77
N GLN A 155 12.33 -7.43 17.24
CA GLN A 155 12.34 -6.01 17.62
C GLN A 155 11.03 -5.32 17.26
N PHE A 156 10.51 -5.57 16.06
CA PHE A 156 9.23 -5.03 15.59
C PHE A 156 8.07 -5.49 16.48
N SER A 157 7.98 -6.79 16.78
CA SER A 157 6.97 -7.34 17.69
C SER A 157 7.10 -6.75 19.10
N SER A 158 8.33 -6.57 19.60
CA SER A 158 8.55 -5.98 20.92
C SER A 158 8.12 -4.51 20.95
N ALA A 159 8.37 -3.76 19.87
CA ALA A 159 7.89 -2.39 19.73
C ALA A 159 6.35 -2.34 19.68
N ALA A 160 5.70 -3.26 18.98
CA ALA A 160 4.24 -3.39 18.97
C ALA A 160 3.66 -3.55 20.38
N ASP A 161 4.23 -4.48 21.17
CA ASP A 161 3.80 -4.73 22.55
C ASP A 161 3.98 -3.48 23.43
N LEU A 162 5.11 -2.77 23.28
CA LEU A 162 5.38 -1.53 24.02
C LEU A 162 4.38 -0.43 23.65
N ILE A 163 4.05 -0.26 22.36
CA ILE A 163 3.07 0.73 21.90
C ILE A 163 1.70 0.43 22.49
N ALA A 164 1.27 -0.83 22.44
CA ALA A 164 -0.02 -1.26 23.02
C ALA A 164 -0.07 -1.06 24.55
N GLN A 165 1.07 -1.22 25.23
CA GLN A 165 1.19 -0.93 26.66
C GLN A 165 1.16 0.57 26.98
N MET A 166 1.80 1.40 26.14
CA MET A 166 1.87 2.84 26.33
C MET A 166 0.54 3.54 26.03
N TYR A 167 -0.22 3.03 25.05
CA TYR A 167 -1.44 3.63 24.55
C TYR A 167 -2.55 2.59 24.47
N ALA A 168 -3.43 2.58 25.47
CA ALA A 168 -4.52 1.60 25.57
C ALA A 168 -5.52 1.67 24.40
N ASP A 169 -5.61 2.81 23.71
CA ASP A 169 -6.44 3.05 22.53
C ASP A 169 -5.69 2.87 21.22
N ALA A 170 -4.42 2.43 21.25
CA ALA A 170 -3.64 2.23 20.03
C ALA A 170 -3.97 0.90 19.35
N GLU A 171 -4.23 0.98 18.05
CA GLU A 171 -4.29 -0.17 17.15
C GLU A 171 -2.97 -0.23 16.39
N VAL A 172 -2.16 -1.24 16.67
CA VAL A 172 -0.84 -1.41 16.05
C VAL A 172 -1.00 -2.07 14.69
N LEU A 173 -0.43 -1.46 13.65
CA LEU A 173 -0.51 -1.97 12.28
C LEU A 173 0.59 -3.01 12.03
N SER A 174 0.29 -3.97 11.15
CA SER A 174 1.23 -5.01 10.76
C SER A 174 2.38 -4.46 9.90
N GLU A 175 3.45 -5.24 9.80
CA GLU A 175 4.56 -4.97 8.90
C GLU A 175 4.07 -4.81 7.46
N GLY A 176 4.56 -3.81 6.72
CA GLY A 176 4.17 -3.65 5.32
C GLY A 176 2.75 -3.17 5.05
N CYS A 177 2.08 -2.61 6.05
CA CYS A 177 0.80 -1.90 5.88
C CYS A 177 0.91 -0.57 5.12
N VAL A 178 2.11 -0.11 4.75
CA VAL A 178 2.32 1.16 4.04
C VAL A 178 3.09 0.95 2.74
N THR A 179 2.60 1.56 1.66
CA THR A 179 3.34 1.71 0.42
C THR A 179 3.57 3.18 0.09
N VAL A 180 4.69 3.47 -0.56
CA VAL A 180 5.04 4.79 -1.09
C VAL A 180 5.37 4.62 -2.57
N ASN A 181 4.63 5.29 -3.46
CA ASN A 181 4.73 5.16 -4.91
C ASN A 181 4.72 3.68 -5.35
N ASN A 182 3.77 2.90 -4.82
CA ASN A 182 3.61 1.46 -5.02
C ASN A 182 4.77 0.59 -4.49
N ASN A 183 5.77 1.18 -3.82
CA ASN A 183 6.83 0.44 -3.13
C ASN A 183 6.45 0.23 -1.68
N LEU A 184 6.44 -1.03 -1.25
CA LEU A 184 6.14 -1.36 0.13
C LEU A 184 7.32 -0.96 1.03
N VAL A 185 7.02 -0.20 2.08
CA VAL A 185 8.00 0.42 2.97
C VAL A 185 8.28 -0.49 4.17
N LYS A 186 9.57 -0.73 4.44
CA LYS A 186 10.02 -1.46 5.63
C LYS A 186 10.08 -0.49 6.80
N PHE A 187 9.45 -0.84 7.92
CA PHE A 187 9.58 -0.08 9.16
C PHE A 187 10.31 -0.90 10.21
N ASP A 188 11.19 -0.25 10.97
CA ASP A 188 11.83 -0.87 12.14
C ASP A 188 10.91 -0.90 13.38
N THR A 189 9.88 -0.06 13.39
CA THR A 189 8.86 0.03 14.43
C THR A 189 7.48 0.19 13.78
N PRO A 190 6.42 -0.42 14.32
CA PRO A 190 5.12 -0.43 13.65
C PRO A 190 4.47 0.96 13.64
N ALA A 191 3.81 1.30 12.53
CA ALA A 191 2.81 2.35 12.53
C ALA A 191 1.62 1.94 13.41
N TYR A 192 0.88 2.91 13.94
CA TYR A 192 -0.27 2.65 14.77
C TYR A 192 -1.33 3.73 14.65
N ILE A 193 -2.59 3.36 14.86
CA ILE A 193 -3.72 4.29 14.90
C ILE A 193 -3.98 4.64 16.36
N LYS A 194 -4.08 5.92 16.68
CA LYS A 194 -4.42 6.41 18.02
C LYS A 194 -5.44 7.52 17.91
N ASN A 195 -6.52 7.47 18.70
CA ASN A 195 -7.66 8.40 18.57
C ASN A 195 -8.14 8.59 17.11
N GLY A 196 -8.14 7.53 16.30
CA GLY A 196 -8.54 7.59 14.89
C GLY A 196 -7.55 8.30 13.95
N VAL A 197 -6.33 8.57 14.41
CA VAL A 197 -5.25 9.17 13.60
C VAL A 197 -4.12 8.17 13.44
N THR A 198 -3.75 7.89 12.20
CA THR A 198 -2.59 7.06 11.88
C THR A 198 -1.29 7.82 12.14
N LEU A 199 -0.46 7.27 13.02
CA LEU A 199 0.87 7.74 13.35
C LEU A 199 1.91 6.82 12.70
N VAL A 200 2.87 7.42 12.01
CA VAL A 200 3.91 6.68 11.26
C VAL A 200 5.31 7.10 11.71
N PRO A 201 6.31 6.20 11.67
CA PRO A 201 7.71 6.57 11.85
C PRO A 201 8.14 7.53 10.74
N LEU A 202 8.38 8.79 11.10
CA LEU A 202 8.60 9.88 10.13
C LEU A 202 9.74 9.59 9.16
N ARG A 203 10.88 9.10 9.71
CA ARG A 203 12.11 8.92 8.94
C ARG A 203 11.93 7.95 7.79
N ALA A 204 11.27 6.82 8.02
CA ALA A 204 11.12 5.77 7.01
C ALA A 204 10.32 6.26 5.79
N ILE A 205 9.27 7.06 6.01
CA ILE A 205 8.49 7.66 4.92
C ILE A 205 9.30 8.73 4.20
N ALA A 206 9.95 9.63 4.94
CA ALA A 206 10.73 10.72 4.36
C ALA A 206 11.90 10.21 3.49
N GLU A 207 12.63 9.21 3.97
CA GLU A 207 13.76 8.61 3.23
C GLU A 207 13.32 7.84 1.99
N GLU A 208 12.20 7.10 2.05
CA GLU A 208 11.64 6.40 0.87
C GLU A 208 11.23 7.39 -0.23
N LEU A 209 10.86 8.61 0.15
CA LEU A 209 10.55 9.71 -0.78
C LEU A 209 11.79 10.48 -1.27
N GLY A 210 12.99 10.03 -0.91
CA GLY A 210 14.25 10.69 -1.25
C GLY A 210 14.54 11.96 -0.44
N GLY A 211 13.88 12.13 0.71
CA GLY A 211 14.17 13.20 1.66
C GLY A 211 15.34 12.88 2.57
N GLU A 212 16.11 13.89 2.92
CA GLU A 212 17.14 13.81 3.95
C GLU A 212 16.52 14.13 5.32
N VAL A 213 16.87 13.35 6.34
CA VAL A 213 16.34 13.53 7.70
C VAL A 213 17.49 13.75 8.67
N SER A 214 17.50 14.89 9.36
CA SER A 214 18.44 15.20 10.43
C SER A 214 17.71 15.35 11.77
N TRP A 215 18.40 15.02 12.86
CA TRP A 215 17.92 15.19 14.22
C TRP A 215 18.85 16.11 14.99
N ASP A 216 18.28 17.15 15.61
CA ASP A 216 18.96 18.02 16.54
C ASP A 216 18.58 17.63 17.97
N GLU A 217 19.54 17.11 18.74
CA GLU A 217 19.32 16.60 20.09
C GLU A 217 19.09 17.72 21.12
N GLU A 218 19.72 18.89 20.94
CA GLU A 218 19.61 20.02 21.87
C GLU A 218 18.21 20.62 21.84
N THR A 219 17.66 20.77 20.64
CA THR A 219 16.34 21.35 20.40
C THR A 219 15.24 20.30 20.25
N GLN A 220 15.59 19.01 20.30
CA GLN A 220 14.69 17.88 20.05
C GLN A 220 13.86 18.06 18.76
N THR A 221 14.54 18.44 17.68
CA THR A 221 13.90 18.80 16.42
C THR A 221 14.34 17.88 15.29
N VAL A 222 13.37 17.24 14.64
CA VAL A 222 13.57 16.57 13.35
C VAL A 222 13.46 17.60 12.24
N THR A 223 14.41 17.60 11.32
CA THR A 223 14.33 18.36 10.06
C THR A 223 14.33 17.41 8.88
N ILE A 224 13.32 17.52 8.01
CA ILE A 224 13.25 16.85 6.71
C ILE A 224 13.58 17.87 5.63
N THR A 225 14.46 17.51 4.70
CA THR A 225 14.74 18.29 3.49
C THR A 225 14.47 17.43 2.26
N LYS A 226 13.53 17.84 1.41
CA LYS A 226 13.20 17.16 0.14
C LYS A 226 13.05 18.21 -0.96
N GLY A 227 14.05 18.30 -1.84
CA GLY A 227 14.10 19.36 -2.85
C GLY A 227 14.13 20.74 -2.18
N ASP A 228 13.15 21.59 -2.51
CA ASP A 228 13.00 22.92 -1.92
C ASP A 228 12.13 22.92 -0.64
N THR A 229 11.57 21.76 -0.26
CA THR A 229 10.70 21.64 0.91
C THR A 229 11.53 21.32 2.16
N VAL A 230 11.37 22.15 3.19
CA VAL A 230 11.96 21.96 4.53
C VAL A 230 10.86 21.86 5.57
N VAL A 231 10.85 20.78 6.34
CA VAL A 231 9.89 20.54 7.42
C VAL A 231 10.65 20.38 8.73
N GLN A 232 10.33 21.19 9.73
CA GLN A 232 10.92 21.12 11.07
C GLN A 232 9.84 20.78 12.09
N ILE A 233 10.06 19.73 12.86
CA ILE A 233 9.11 19.20 13.83
C ILE A 233 9.84 19.01 15.14
N THR A 234 9.41 19.74 16.16
CA THR A 234 9.90 19.58 17.53
C THR A 234 9.09 18.51 18.25
N SER A 235 9.75 17.59 18.96
CA SER A 235 9.06 16.54 19.69
C SER A 235 8.11 17.11 20.75
N ASN A 236 6.98 16.44 20.92
CA ASN A 236 5.84 16.82 21.78
C ASN A 236 5.19 18.18 21.44
N SER A 237 5.47 18.75 20.27
CA SER A 237 4.81 19.95 19.76
C SER A 237 3.55 19.59 18.96
N THR A 238 2.50 20.39 19.10
CA THR A 238 1.31 20.37 18.21
C THR A 238 1.49 21.26 16.99
N THR A 239 2.69 21.79 16.76
CA THR A 239 3.01 22.65 15.61
C THR A 239 4.31 22.19 14.96
N ALA A 240 4.41 22.41 13.65
CA ALA A 240 5.61 22.24 12.85
C ALA A 240 5.88 23.51 12.04
N VAL A 241 7.09 23.62 11.49
CA VAL A 241 7.44 24.68 10.53
C VAL A 241 7.65 24.04 9.16
N VAL A 242 6.86 24.44 8.17
CA VAL A 242 6.97 23.99 6.78
C VAL A 242 7.35 25.19 5.93
N ASN A 243 8.54 25.17 5.31
CA ASN A 243 9.06 26.25 4.48
C ASN A 243 9.07 27.63 5.17
N GLY A 244 9.28 27.65 6.49
CA GLY A 244 9.28 28.85 7.32
C GLY A 244 7.92 29.28 7.86
N GLU A 245 6.83 28.61 7.48
CA GLU A 245 5.48 28.87 7.98
C GLU A 245 5.09 27.86 9.06
N THR A 246 4.43 28.33 10.13
CA THR A 246 3.94 27.47 11.20
C THR A 246 2.64 26.79 10.78
N VAL A 247 2.60 25.46 10.92
CA VAL A 247 1.46 24.60 10.60
C VAL A 247 1.06 23.81 11.85
N GLU A 248 -0.24 23.69 12.09
CA GLU A 248 -0.80 22.90 13.19
C GLU A 248 -0.79 21.40 12.85
N ILE A 249 -0.57 20.56 13.86
CA ILE A 249 -0.57 19.10 13.75
C ILE A 249 -1.72 18.56 14.61
N SER A 250 -2.55 17.68 14.02
CA SER A 250 -3.76 17.15 14.68
C SER A 250 -3.48 16.37 15.96
N LEU A 251 -2.35 15.67 16.03
CA LEU A 251 -1.77 15.11 17.23
C LEU A 251 -0.31 15.55 17.33
N PRO A 252 0.20 15.80 18.54
CA PRO A 252 1.58 16.21 18.70
C PRO A 252 2.52 15.15 18.13
N ALA A 253 3.65 15.59 17.57
CA ALA A 253 4.72 14.67 17.22
C ALA A 253 5.22 13.99 18.50
N THR A 254 5.31 12.67 18.53
CA THR A 254 5.67 11.92 19.76
C THR A 254 6.87 11.04 19.54
N GLU A 255 7.77 11.00 20.52
CA GLU A 255 8.81 9.99 20.56
C GLU A 255 8.23 8.68 21.11
N THR A 256 8.27 7.62 20.32
CA THR A 256 7.79 6.29 20.70
C THR A 256 8.79 5.26 20.20
N CYS A 257 9.20 4.32 21.06
CA CYS A 257 10.22 3.31 20.73
C CYS A 257 11.52 3.88 20.12
N GLY A 258 11.91 5.12 20.50
CA GLY A 258 13.10 5.79 19.98
C GLY A 258 12.97 6.28 18.53
N ARG A 259 11.75 6.51 18.06
CA ARG A 259 11.45 7.13 16.77
C ARG A 259 10.45 8.27 16.95
N THR A 260 10.58 9.29 16.11
CA THR A 260 9.58 10.37 16.01
C THR A 260 8.40 9.90 15.18
N TYR A 261 7.23 9.86 15.79
CA TYR A 261 5.95 9.58 15.15
C TYR A 261 5.20 10.86 14.88
N VAL A 262 4.62 10.95 13.69
CA VAL A 262 3.78 12.08 13.27
C VAL A 262 2.51 11.59 12.60
N PRO A 263 1.42 12.38 12.62
CA PRO A 263 0.24 12.07 11.85
C PRO A 263 0.57 11.96 10.37
N LEU A 264 0.18 10.83 9.76
CA LEU A 264 0.45 10.56 8.35
C LEU A 264 -0.10 11.68 7.45
N ARG A 265 -1.31 12.18 7.76
CA ARG A 265 -1.94 13.26 7.00
C ARG A 265 -1.07 14.52 6.98
N PHE A 266 -0.57 14.95 8.15
CA PHE A 266 0.32 16.11 8.23
C PHE A 266 1.59 15.90 7.40
N LEU A 267 2.23 14.73 7.53
CA LEU A 267 3.45 14.44 6.78
C LEU A 267 3.20 14.44 5.25
N SER A 268 2.03 13.97 4.84
CA SER A 268 1.62 13.91 3.44
C SER A 268 1.35 15.29 2.87
N GLU A 269 0.59 16.13 3.59
CA GLU A 269 0.34 17.52 3.20
C GLU A 269 1.65 18.33 3.14
N ALA A 270 2.53 18.18 4.15
CA ALA A 270 3.80 18.90 4.21
C ALA A 270 4.77 18.53 3.07
N LEU A 271 4.66 17.30 2.54
CA LEU A 271 5.54 16.78 1.48
C LEU A 271 4.87 16.71 0.09
N GLY A 272 3.63 17.17 -0.06
CA GLY A 272 2.88 17.15 -1.33
C GLY A 272 2.55 15.74 -1.80
N LEU A 273 2.04 14.90 -0.89
CA LEU A 273 1.68 13.51 -1.14
C LEU A 273 0.18 13.32 -1.00
N ASN A 274 -0.35 12.41 -1.80
CA ASN A 274 -1.68 11.87 -1.63
C ASN A 274 -1.63 10.57 -0.81
N THR A 275 -2.65 10.36 0.02
CA THR A 275 -2.80 9.14 0.83
C THR A 275 -4.17 8.54 0.66
N GLU A 276 -4.19 7.24 0.41
CA GLU A 276 -5.41 6.46 0.30
C GLU A 276 -5.35 5.27 1.27
N TRP A 277 -6.50 4.94 1.85
CA TRP A 277 -6.66 3.74 2.66
C TRP A 277 -7.38 2.67 1.84
N ASP A 278 -6.66 1.62 1.48
CA ASP A 278 -7.23 0.41 0.91
C ASP A 278 -7.78 -0.44 2.05
N SER A 279 -9.07 -0.25 2.35
CA SER A 279 -9.75 -1.02 3.40
C SER A 279 -9.89 -2.51 3.08
N GLU A 280 -9.83 -2.90 1.80
CA GLU A 280 -9.97 -4.31 1.39
C GLU A 280 -8.71 -5.10 1.75
N ASN A 281 -7.55 -4.43 1.69
CA ASN A 281 -6.24 -5.03 1.92
C ASN A 281 -5.53 -4.53 3.18
N GLU A 282 -6.13 -3.60 3.92
CA GLU A 282 -5.58 -2.94 5.11
C GLU A 282 -4.22 -2.26 4.84
N ILE A 283 -4.13 -1.60 3.68
CA ILE A 283 -2.91 -0.93 3.22
C ILE A 283 -3.16 0.58 3.09
N ILE A 284 -2.19 1.35 3.56
CA ILE A 284 -2.05 2.77 3.31
C ILE A 284 -1.19 2.94 2.05
N ASP A 285 -1.79 3.42 0.97
CA ASP A 285 -1.09 3.75 -0.27
C ASP A 285 -0.76 5.26 -0.28
N ILE A 286 0.53 5.59 -0.30
CA ILE A 286 1.05 6.96 -0.38
C ILE A 286 1.60 7.17 -1.79
N THR A 287 1.21 8.25 -2.46
CA THR A 287 1.65 8.58 -3.82
C THR A 287 2.04 10.04 -3.92
N ASN A 288 2.94 10.40 -4.85
CA ASN A 288 3.17 11.80 -5.18
C ASN A 288 1.97 12.35 -5.97
N ASP A 289 1.66 13.65 -5.82
CA ASP A 289 0.56 14.34 -6.54
C ASP A 289 0.60 14.22 -8.08
N SER A 290 1.74 13.83 -8.67
CA SER A 290 1.85 13.60 -10.11
C SER A 290 1.37 12.23 -10.59
N ASP A 291 1.19 11.26 -9.69
CA ASP A 291 0.77 9.88 -10.03
C ASP A 291 -0.74 9.65 -9.86
N THR A 292 -1.48 10.62 -9.32
CA THR A 292 -2.87 10.46 -8.85
C THR A 292 -3.94 10.48 -9.96
N ALA A 293 -3.57 10.37 -11.23
CA ALA A 293 -4.54 10.41 -12.33
C ALA A 293 -5.35 9.10 -12.52
N ALA A 294 -5.17 8.08 -11.67
CA ALA A 294 -5.76 6.74 -11.88
C ALA A 294 -6.79 6.26 -10.84
N ASP A 295 -6.93 6.91 -9.66
CA ASP A 295 -7.63 6.27 -8.51
C ASP A 295 -8.82 7.05 -7.90
N SER A 296 -9.25 8.19 -8.44
CA SER A 296 -10.43 8.90 -7.89
C SER A 296 -11.73 8.60 -8.64
N VAL A 297 -12.39 7.48 -8.31
CA VAL A 297 -13.84 7.22 -8.50
C VAL A 297 -14.26 6.27 -7.36
N GLY A 298 -15.16 6.55 -6.44
CA GLY A 298 -16.06 7.68 -6.19
C GLY A 298 -16.79 7.37 -4.88
N GLY A 299 -16.79 8.32 -3.94
CA GLY A 299 -17.57 8.25 -2.71
C GLY A 299 -18.65 9.31 -2.72
N THR A 300 -19.79 9.02 -3.36
CA THR A 300 -21.02 9.80 -3.16
C THR A 300 -21.68 9.33 -1.88
N THR A 301 -21.69 10.19 -0.86
CA THR A 301 -22.54 10.06 0.31
C THR A 301 -23.96 10.44 -0.08
N GLU A 302 -24.88 9.47 0.09
CA GLU A 302 -26.32 9.68 0.06
C GLU A 302 -26.70 10.42 1.35
N ASP A 303 -27.18 11.66 1.20
CA ASP A 303 -27.79 12.42 2.29
C ASP A 303 -29.30 12.19 2.22
N GLU A 304 -29.80 11.15 2.90
CA GLU A 304 -31.22 11.02 3.22
C GLU A 304 -31.53 11.90 4.44
N ASN A 305 -32.17 13.05 4.21
CA ASN A 305 -32.90 13.76 5.26
C ASN A 305 -34.41 13.66 5.02
N THR A 306 -35.03 12.71 5.71
CA THR A 306 -36.47 12.65 5.96
C THR A 306 -36.89 13.70 6.99
N GLY A 307 -37.82 14.58 6.61
CA GLY A 307 -38.47 15.53 7.53
C GLY A 307 -39.89 15.87 7.07
N ASP A 308 -40.86 15.22 7.71
CA ASP A 308 -42.30 15.19 7.47
C ASP A 308 -43.06 16.44 7.98
N SER A 309 -44.11 16.81 7.23
CA SER A 309 -45.37 17.54 7.54
C SER A 309 -45.42 18.73 8.53
N SER A 310 -45.97 19.87 8.07
CA SER A 310 -47.40 20.21 8.30
C SER A 310 -47.79 21.63 7.84
N GLU A 311 -49.01 21.68 7.31
CA GLU A 311 -49.98 22.75 7.04
C GLU A 311 -49.68 24.21 7.45
N SER A 312 -50.01 25.15 6.55
CA SER A 312 -50.75 26.39 6.85
C SER A 312 -51.26 27.03 5.55
N LEU A 313 -52.57 26.86 5.28
CA LEU A 313 -53.30 27.60 4.25
C LEU A 313 -53.65 28.98 4.79
N GLU A 314 -53.11 30.05 4.21
CA GLU A 314 -53.66 31.41 4.39
C GLU A 314 -54.01 32.07 3.05
N SER A 315 -55.33 32.14 2.84
CA SER A 315 -56.13 33.19 2.22
C SER A 315 -55.54 34.02 1.07
N VAL A 316 -56.07 33.76 -0.11
CA VAL A 316 -56.07 34.65 -1.27
C VAL A 316 -56.96 35.87 -0.97
N THR A 317 -56.44 37.09 -1.13
CA THR A 317 -57.26 38.29 -1.35
C THR A 317 -56.93 38.87 -2.73
N PRO A 318 -57.93 39.22 -3.56
CA PRO A 318 -57.67 39.98 -4.78
C PRO A 318 -57.69 41.47 -4.47
N VAL A 319 -56.60 42.16 -4.78
CA VAL A 319 -56.53 43.63 -4.82
C VAL A 319 -57.17 44.10 -6.13
N VAL A 320 -58.19 44.95 -5.98
CA VAL A 320 -58.80 45.79 -7.02
C VAL A 320 -58.11 47.16 -7.02
N ALA A 321 -58.10 47.82 -8.19
CA ALA A 321 -57.77 49.23 -8.53
C ALA A 321 -56.51 49.31 -9.42
N GLU A 322 -56.39 50.10 -10.48
CA GLU A 322 -57.14 51.15 -11.22
C GLU A 322 -56.34 51.24 -12.56
N SER A 323 -56.81 51.70 -13.73
CA SER A 323 -57.67 52.82 -14.14
C SER A 323 -58.26 52.54 -15.52
#